data_AF-A0A352KUY5-F1
#
_entry.id   AF-A0A352KUY5-F1
#
_cell.length_a   1.000
_cell.length_b   1.000
_cell.length_c   1.000
_cell.angle_alpha   90.00
_cell.angle_beta   90.00
_cell.angle_gamma   90.00
#
_symmetry.space_group_name_H-M   'P 1'
#
loop_
_entity.id
_entity.type
_entity.pdbx_description
1 polymer ?
#
loop_
_entity_poly.entity_id
_entity_poly.type
_entity_poly.pdbx_seq_one_letter_code
_entity_poly.pdbx_strand_id
1 'polypeptide(L)'
;MSIRRQSERLSAERLSATRILRRGMLLALPFLLWGYPAGWPVWQLLLCGLAPVTVSVTVWVWCGSLRRFRMLYGVFLILLVCGVWELWTAGRVPAVLEAQLQLPRAPGEPNLYFEYDLPAVEARLFPGLAEALLLQAVQLNYCGSGLAGLSAHPACRKYAEVDARAVRGVLEAALRQQPKTNEDIYYSYIEVLRGTGGSAAEIAAARAEWRRLFPFSDRPDPLAGDESAVVPRRRGAGY
;
A
#
# COMPACT_ATOMS: atom_id res chain seq x y z
N MET A 1 -3.13 -1.10 -57.09
CA MET A 1 -3.52 -2.37 -56.42
C MET A 1 -5.05 -2.38 -56.34
N SER A 2 -5.74 -3.37 -56.92
CA SER A 2 -7.21 -3.34 -57.03
C SER A 2 -7.91 -3.41 -55.67
N ILE A 3 -8.91 -2.54 -55.44
CA ILE A 3 -9.79 -2.52 -54.24
C ILE A 3 -10.31 -3.92 -53.90
N ARG A 4 -10.56 -4.75 -54.91
CA ARG A 4 -11.03 -6.14 -54.77
C ARG A 4 -10.03 -7.04 -54.04
N ARG A 5 -8.73 -6.94 -54.38
CA ARG A 5 -7.66 -7.73 -53.72
C ARG A 5 -7.44 -7.29 -52.26
N GLN A 6 -7.71 -6.02 -51.94
CA GLN A 6 -7.60 -5.50 -50.58
C GLN A 6 -8.76 -5.99 -49.71
N SER A 7 -9.97 -6.05 -50.25
CA SER A 7 -11.15 -6.64 -49.60
C SER A 7 -10.98 -8.13 -49.31
N GLU A 8 -10.45 -8.91 -50.28
CA GLU A 8 -10.20 -10.35 -50.14
C GLU A 8 -9.15 -10.67 -49.05
N ARG A 9 -8.10 -9.84 -48.91
CA ARG A 9 -7.10 -10.01 -47.84
C ARG A 9 -7.69 -9.73 -46.46
N LEU A 10 -8.46 -8.65 -46.31
CA LEU A 10 -9.07 -8.30 -45.02
C LEU A 10 -10.09 -9.34 -44.54
N SER A 11 -10.83 -9.95 -45.47
CA SER A 11 -11.78 -11.03 -45.16
C SER A 11 -11.07 -12.33 -44.76
N ALA A 12 -9.98 -12.71 -45.44
CA ALA A 12 -9.16 -13.87 -45.06
C ALA A 12 -8.50 -13.69 -43.67
N GLU A 13 -7.99 -12.49 -43.37
CA GLU A 13 -7.39 -12.17 -42.07
C GLU A 13 -8.42 -12.27 -40.93
N ARG A 14 -9.62 -11.69 -41.10
CA ARG A 14 -10.71 -11.80 -40.11
C ARG A 14 -11.08 -13.26 -39.85
N LEU A 15 -11.23 -14.06 -40.92
CA LEU A 15 -11.55 -15.49 -40.81
C LEU A 15 -10.49 -16.30 -40.06
N SER A 16 -9.22 -15.87 -40.07
CA SER A 16 -8.15 -16.52 -39.32
C SER A 16 -8.21 -16.19 -37.83
N ALA A 17 -8.41 -14.92 -37.47
CA ALA A 17 -8.50 -14.48 -36.07
C ALA A 17 -9.73 -15.08 -35.37
N THR A 18 -10.89 -15.11 -36.03
CA THR A 18 -12.10 -15.73 -35.45
C THR A 18 -11.93 -17.23 -35.22
N ARG A 19 -11.20 -17.92 -36.09
CA ARG A 19 -10.88 -19.35 -35.93
C ARG A 19 -9.95 -19.60 -34.75
N ILE A 20 -8.93 -18.77 -34.57
CA ILE A 20 -7.99 -18.86 -33.44
C ILE A 20 -8.75 -18.62 -32.13
N LEU A 21 -9.57 -17.56 -32.06
CA LEU A 21 -10.36 -17.25 -30.87
C LEU A 21 -11.30 -18.41 -30.52
N ARG A 22 -12.06 -18.92 -31.49
CA ARG A 22 -12.99 -20.03 -31.26
C ARG A 22 -12.29 -21.29 -30.76
N ARG A 23 -11.16 -21.66 -31.37
CA ARG A 23 -10.37 -22.83 -30.94
C ARG A 23 -9.73 -22.62 -29.57
N GLY A 24 -9.17 -21.44 -29.32
CA GLY A 24 -8.61 -21.09 -28.02
C GLY A 24 -9.66 -21.10 -26.92
N MET A 25 -10.86 -20.57 -27.16
CA MET A 25 -11.97 -20.62 -26.20
C MET A 25 -12.44 -22.06 -25.94
N LEU A 26 -12.49 -22.92 -26.96
CA LEU A 26 -12.77 -24.35 -26.78
C LEU A 26 -11.71 -25.05 -25.92
N LEU A 27 -10.43 -24.65 -26.05
CA LEU A 27 -9.34 -25.15 -25.22
C LEU A 27 -9.37 -24.58 -23.79
N ALA A 28 -9.84 -23.35 -23.61
CA ALA A 28 -9.98 -22.73 -22.28
C ALA A 28 -11.21 -23.25 -21.52
N LEU A 29 -12.26 -23.71 -22.22
CA LEU A 29 -13.52 -24.14 -21.65
C LEU A 29 -13.38 -25.21 -20.53
N PRO A 30 -12.57 -26.28 -20.66
CA PRO A 30 -12.37 -27.25 -19.59
C PRO A 30 -11.74 -26.64 -18.34
N PHE A 31 -10.78 -25.71 -18.49
CA PHE A 31 -10.15 -25.00 -17.38
C PHE A 31 -11.15 -24.08 -16.67
N LEU A 32 -12.03 -23.43 -17.41
CA LEU A 32 -13.07 -22.57 -16.83
C LEU A 32 -14.15 -23.39 -16.11
N LEU A 33 -14.59 -24.48 -16.71
CA LEU A 33 -15.63 -25.36 -16.16
C LEU A 33 -15.15 -26.17 -14.96
N TRP A 34 -13.88 -26.58 -14.94
CA TRP A 34 -13.34 -27.44 -13.88
C TRP A 34 -12.50 -26.69 -12.85
N GLY A 35 -11.85 -25.58 -13.25
CA GLY A 35 -10.99 -24.80 -12.36
C GLY A 35 -11.76 -24.16 -11.21
N TYR A 36 -12.94 -23.58 -11.46
CA TYR A 36 -13.74 -22.99 -10.38
C TYR A 36 -14.20 -24.03 -9.34
N PRO A 37 -14.81 -25.18 -9.71
CA PRO A 37 -15.09 -26.26 -8.77
C PRO A 37 -13.86 -26.82 -8.05
N ALA A 38 -12.70 -26.81 -8.71
CA ALA A 38 -11.42 -27.24 -8.13
C ALA A 38 -10.77 -26.20 -7.19
N GLY A 39 -11.43 -25.07 -6.94
CA GLY A 39 -10.96 -24.03 -6.01
C GLY A 39 -9.92 -23.07 -6.61
N TRP A 40 -9.85 -22.96 -7.94
CA TRP A 40 -8.96 -21.99 -8.57
C TRP A 40 -9.45 -20.56 -8.30
N PRO A 41 -8.52 -19.62 -8.02
CA PRO A 41 -8.89 -18.24 -7.80
C PRO A 41 -9.40 -17.59 -9.09
N VAL A 42 -10.33 -16.66 -8.94
CA VAL A 42 -11.05 -16.02 -10.06
C VAL A 42 -10.10 -15.37 -11.07
N TRP A 43 -9.01 -14.74 -10.62
CA TRP A 43 -8.02 -14.14 -11.53
C TRP A 43 -7.34 -15.15 -12.46
N GLN A 44 -7.12 -16.40 -12.02
CA GLN A 44 -6.53 -17.44 -12.88
C GLN A 44 -7.51 -17.84 -14.00
N LEU A 45 -8.79 -17.94 -13.66
CA LEU A 45 -9.84 -18.24 -14.64
C LEU A 45 -9.99 -17.10 -15.65
N LEU A 46 -9.88 -15.84 -15.21
CA LEU A 46 -9.84 -14.69 -16.11
C LEU A 46 -8.63 -14.75 -17.05
N LEU A 47 -7.44 -15.11 -16.58
CA LEU A 47 -6.28 -15.29 -17.45
C LEU A 47 -6.50 -16.39 -18.50
N CYS A 48 -7.10 -17.52 -18.12
CA CYS A 48 -7.46 -18.59 -19.06
C CYS A 48 -8.44 -18.11 -20.13
N GLY A 49 -9.43 -17.29 -19.77
CA GLY A 49 -10.39 -16.71 -20.72
C GLY A 49 -9.80 -15.60 -21.61
N LEU A 50 -8.87 -14.81 -21.08
CA LEU A 50 -8.23 -13.72 -21.81
C LEU A 50 -7.15 -14.21 -22.78
N ALA A 51 -6.46 -15.31 -22.48
CA ALA A 51 -5.37 -15.83 -23.30
C ALA A 51 -5.75 -16.06 -24.78
N PRO A 52 -6.88 -16.69 -25.13
CA PRO A 52 -7.34 -16.81 -26.52
C PRO A 52 -7.55 -15.46 -27.22
N VAL A 53 -8.04 -14.45 -26.49
CA VAL A 53 -8.29 -13.10 -27.00
C VAL A 53 -6.97 -12.39 -27.29
N THR A 54 -6.04 -12.40 -26.33
CA THR A 54 -4.71 -11.78 -26.50
C THR A 54 -3.92 -12.44 -27.63
N VAL A 55 -3.94 -13.77 -27.74
CA VAL A 55 -3.29 -14.48 -28.85
C VAL A 55 -3.92 -14.09 -30.20
N SER A 56 -5.25 -14.05 -30.28
CA SER A 56 -5.96 -13.68 -31.52
C SER A 56 -5.63 -12.25 -31.96
N VAL A 57 -5.59 -11.29 -31.02
CA VAL A 57 -5.20 -9.91 -31.27
C VAL A 57 -3.73 -9.82 -31.67
N THR A 58 -2.83 -10.54 -30.98
CA THR A 58 -1.40 -10.56 -31.29
C THR A 58 -1.15 -11.08 -32.70
N VAL A 59 -1.78 -12.20 -33.08
CA VAL A 59 -1.70 -12.76 -34.44
C VAL A 59 -2.27 -11.78 -35.46
N TRP A 60 -3.37 -11.09 -35.16
CA TRP A 60 -3.92 -10.07 -36.06
C TRP A 60 -2.96 -8.88 -36.25
N VAL A 61 -2.26 -8.43 -35.20
CA VAL A 61 -1.24 -7.38 -35.31
C VAL A 61 0.01 -7.87 -36.05
N TRP A 62 0.47 -9.09 -35.78
CA TRP A 62 1.69 -9.65 -36.38
C TRP A 62 1.49 -10.13 -37.81
N CYS A 63 0.33 -10.67 -38.15
CA CYS A 63 0.06 -11.27 -39.45
C CYS A 63 -0.95 -10.48 -40.29
N GLY A 64 -1.61 -9.46 -39.76
CA GLY A 64 -2.69 -8.75 -40.48
C GLY A 64 -2.33 -7.39 -41.07
N SER A 65 -3.35 -6.55 -41.27
CA SER A 65 -3.21 -5.19 -41.79
C SER A 65 -2.46 -4.22 -40.86
N LEU A 66 -2.31 -4.55 -39.57
CA LEU A 66 -1.64 -3.72 -38.55
C LEU A 66 -0.14 -4.02 -38.38
N ARG A 67 0.46 -4.78 -39.29
CA ARG A 67 1.90 -5.13 -39.24
C ARG A 67 2.85 -3.94 -39.08
N ARG A 68 2.48 -2.78 -39.59
CA ARG A 68 3.30 -1.55 -39.45
C ARG A 68 3.37 -1.02 -38.01
N PHE A 69 2.47 -1.44 -37.12
CA PHE A 69 2.39 -0.99 -35.73
C PHE A 69 2.90 -2.02 -34.72
N ARG A 70 3.57 -3.10 -35.15
CA ARG A 70 4.04 -4.18 -34.28
C ARG A 70 4.90 -3.67 -33.11
N MET A 71 5.84 -2.76 -33.39
CA MET A 71 6.69 -2.18 -32.35
C MET A 71 5.87 -1.40 -31.31
N LEU A 72 4.93 -0.56 -31.76
CA LEU A 72 4.05 0.22 -30.88
C LEU A 72 3.17 -0.69 -30.01
N TYR A 73 2.62 -1.77 -30.60
CA TYR A 73 1.86 -2.77 -29.87
C TYR A 73 2.71 -3.47 -28.80
N GLY A 74 3.95 -3.85 -29.14
CA GLY A 74 4.87 -4.47 -28.20
C GLY A 74 5.20 -3.54 -27.01
N VAL A 75 5.50 -2.27 -27.30
CA VAL A 75 5.75 -1.26 -26.25
C VAL A 75 4.50 -1.06 -25.38
N PHE A 76 3.32 -0.93 -25.99
CA PHE A 76 2.07 -0.80 -25.25
C PHE A 76 1.80 -2.00 -24.34
N LEU A 77 2.04 -3.23 -24.81
CA LEU A 77 1.86 -4.43 -24.03
C LEU A 77 2.81 -4.48 -22.83
N ILE A 78 4.09 -4.12 -23.03
CA ILE A 78 5.07 -4.03 -21.94
C ILE A 78 4.63 -3.00 -20.91
N LEU A 79 4.25 -1.79 -21.33
CA LEU A 79 3.78 -0.74 -20.43
C LEU A 79 2.52 -1.17 -19.66
N LEU A 80 1.59 -1.87 -20.31
CA LEU A 80 0.40 -2.39 -19.66
C LEU A 80 0.74 -3.43 -18.59
N VAL A 81 1.61 -4.40 -18.91
CA VAL A 81 2.02 -5.43 -17.94
C VAL A 81 2.78 -4.81 -16.78
N CYS A 82 3.75 -3.92 -17.05
CA CYS A 82 4.50 -3.22 -16.02
C CYS A 82 3.60 -2.35 -15.14
N GLY A 83 2.67 -1.58 -15.72
CA GLY A 83 1.76 -0.73 -14.96
C GLY A 83 0.77 -1.51 -14.10
N VAL A 84 0.22 -2.62 -14.61
CA VAL A 84 -0.65 -3.51 -13.82
C VAL A 84 0.16 -4.18 -12.70
N TRP A 85 1.37 -4.63 -12.99
CA TRP A 85 2.28 -5.20 -12.00
C TRP A 85 2.58 -4.19 -10.89
N GLU A 86 2.99 -2.96 -11.25
CA GLU A 86 3.30 -1.90 -10.29
C GLU A 86 2.09 -1.53 -9.42
N LEU A 87 0.91 -1.37 -10.04
CA LEU A 87 -0.34 -1.06 -9.33
C LEU A 87 -0.70 -2.17 -8.32
N TRP A 88 -0.54 -3.44 -8.73
CA TRP A 88 -0.75 -4.58 -7.84
C TRP A 88 0.30 -4.62 -6.74
N THR A 89 1.59 -4.52 -7.06
CA THR A 89 2.66 -4.56 -6.04
C THR A 89 2.51 -3.45 -5.03
N ALA A 90 2.18 -2.23 -5.46
CA ALA A 90 1.96 -1.08 -4.59
C ALA A 90 0.67 -1.18 -3.74
N GLY A 91 -0.13 -2.24 -3.87
CA GLY A 91 -1.39 -2.37 -3.13
C GLY A 91 -2.41 -1.29 -3.47
N ARG A 92 -2.29 -0.65 -4.65
CA ARG A 92 -3.19 0.39 -5.12
C ARG A 92 -4.45 -0.17 -5.79
N VAL A 93 -4.57 -1.50 -5.85
CA VAL A 93 -5.79 -2.18 -6.29
C VAL A 93 -6.85 -2.02 -5.20
N PRO A 94 -8.06 -1.52 -5.51
CA PRO A 94 -9.12 -1.38 -4.51
C PRO A 94 -9.44 -2.73 -3.83
N ALA A 95 -9.60 -2.73 -2.50
CA ALA A 95 -9.83 -3.94 -1.71
C ALA A 95 -11.06 -4.76 -2.18
N VAL A 96 -12.10 -4.06 -2.69
CA VAL A 96 -13.28 -4.72 -3.28
C VAL A 96 -12.90 -5.55 -4.50
N LEU A 97 -12.03 -5.02 -5.36
CA LEU A 97 -11.57 -5.70 -6.56
C LEU A 97 -10.62 -6.84 -6.21
N GLU A 98 -9.73 -6.64 -5.23
CA GLU A 98 -8.84 -7.69 -4.70
C GLU A 98 -9.64 -8.89 -4.19
N ALA A 99 -10.70 -8.65 -3.40
CA ALA A 99 -11.58 -9.69 -2.88
C ALA A 99 -12.40 -10.39 -3.98
N GLN A 100 -12.97 -9.63 -4.92
CA GLN A 100 -13.76 -10.20 -6.02
C GLN A 100 -12.92 -11.08 -6.95
N LEU A 101 -11.70 -10.63 -7.25
CA LEU A 101 -10.78 -11.35 -8.13
C LEU A 101 -9.96 -12.41 -7.40
N GLN A 102 -10.06 -12.48 -6.07
CA GLN A 102 -9.27 -13.35 -5.20
C GLN A 102 -7.77 -13.22 -5.50
N LEU A 103 -7.32 -11.97 -5.72
CA LEU A 103 -5.93 -11.69 -6.03
C LEU A 103 -5.05 -12.10 -4.85
N PRO A 104 -3.83 -12.59 -5.12
CA PRO A 104 -2.84 -12.73 -4.06
C PRO A 104 -2.63 -11.37 -3.39
N ARG A 105 -2.51 -11.38 -2.07
CA ARG A 105 -2.34 -10.17 -1.28
C ARG A 105 -1.13 -9.41 -1.79
N ALA A 106 -1.36 -8.17 -2.21
CA ALA A 106 -0.29 -7.30 -2.66
C ALA A 106 0.75 -7.11 -1.54
N PRO A 107 2.05 -7.02 -1.87
CA PRO A 107 3.07 -6.62 -0.89
C PRO A 107 2.79 -5.22 -0.32
N GLY A 108 2.09 -4.36 -1.07
CA GLY A 108 1.81 -2.98 -0.70
C GLY A 108 2.92 -2.06 -1.19
N GLU A 109 2.73 -0.75 -1.08
CA GLU A 109 3.84 0.18 -1.31
C GLU A 109 4.98 -0.24 -0.38
N PRO A 110 6.19 -0.51 -0.94
CA PRO A 110 7.33 -0.81 -0.11
C PRO A 110 7.51 0.39 0.78
N ASN A 111 7.17 0.23 2.06
CA ASN A 111 7.45 1.27 3.02
C ASN A 111 8.95 1.18 3.25
N LEU A 112 9.71 1.89 2.39
CA LEU A 112 11.17 1.80 2.34
C LEU A 112 11.77 1.97 3.74
N TYR A 113 11.14 2.80 4.57
CA TYR A 113 11.44 2.99 5.99
C TYR A 113 11.45 1.68 6.81
N PHE A 114 10.51 0.76 6.57
CA PHE A 114 10.37 -0.47 7.36
C PHE A 114 10.94 -1.71 6.66
N GLU A 115 10.86 -1.81 5.34
CA GLU A 115 11.38 -2.96 4.59
C GLU A 115 12.91 -3.09 4.70
N TYR A 116 13.62 -1.95 4.69
CA TYR A 116 15.09 -1.92 4.76
C TYR A 116 15.64 -1.60 6.15
N ASP A 117 14.76 -1.47 7.15
CA ASP A 117 15.16 -1.14 8.51
C ASP A 117 16.00 0.15 8.61
N LEU A 118 15.70 1.10 7.73
CA LEU A 118 16.39 2.37 7.57
C LEU A 118 16.54 3.15 8.89
N PRO A 119 15.50 3.26 9.74
CA PRO A 119 15.61 3.92 11.04
C PRO A 119 16.67 3.31 11.95
N ALA A 120 16.83 1.98 11.94
CA ALA A 120 17.85 1.33 12.75
C ALA A 120 19.27 1.53 12.19
N VAL A 121 19.41 1.60 10.87
CA VAL A 121 20.68 1.95 10.22
C VAL A 121 21.04 3.41 10.52
N GLU A 122 20.09 4.34 10.38
CA GLU A 122 20.28 5.76 10.68
C GLU A 122 20.61 5.99 12.15
N ALA A 123 19.92 5.32 13.08
CA ALA A 123 20.24 5.41 14.51
C ALA A 123 21.63 4.85 14.85
N ARG A 124 22.15 3.90 14.08
CA ARG A 124 23.55 3.41 14.24
C ARG A 124 24.56 4.39 13.66
N LEU A 125 24.26 5.00 12.52
CA LEU A 125 25.15 5.96 11.87
C LEU A 125 25.17 7.31 12.60
N PHE A 126 24.04 7.71 13.19
CA PHE A 126 23.81 9.01 13.81
C PHE A 126 23.08 8.88 15.17
N PRO A 127 23.68 8.22 16.19
CA PRO A 127 23.00 7.87 17.45
C PRO A 127 22.56 9.06 18.32
N GLY A 128 23.01 10.28 18.01
CA GLY A 128 22.62 11.51 18.70
C GLY A 128 21.74 12.45 17.86
N LEU A 129 21.41 12.10 16.62
CA LEU A 129 20.58 12.95 15.77
C LEU A 129 19.12 12.84 16.21
N ALA A 130 18.49 13.99 16.48
CA ALA A 130 17.13 14.05 17.01
C ALA A 130 16.12 13.40 16.05
N GLU A 131 16.32 13.58 14.74
CA GLU A 131 15.53 12.98 13.66
C GLU A 131 15.67 11.46 13.62
N ALA A 132 16.89 10.93 13.78
CA ALA A 132 17.12 9.48 13.81
C ALA A 132 16.43 8.84 15.02
N LEU A 133 16.47 9.50 16.19
CA LEU A 133 15.77 9.07 17.40
C LEU A 133 14.24 9.15 17.22
N LEU A 134 13.72 10.17 16.53
CA LEU A 134 12.30 10.25 16.20
C LEU A 134 11.86 9.06 15.32
N LEU A 135 12.62 8.77 14.25
CA LEU A 135 12.32 7.67 13.34
C LEU A 135 12.39 6.31 14.07
N GLN A 136 13.36 6.15 14.98
CA GLN A 136 13.42 4.98 15.86
C GLN A 136 12.18 4.88 16.76
N ALA A 137 11.73 5.98 17.37
CA ALA A 137 10.51 5.99 18.19
C ALA A 137 9.26 5.62 17.38
N VAL A 138 9.13 6.13 16.14
CA VAL A 138 8.04 5.77 15.22
C VAL A 138 8.08 4.27 14.90
N GLN A 139 9.26 3.72 14.63
CA GLN A 139 9.43 2.29 14.35
C GLN A 139 9.04 1.42 15.56
N LEU A 140 9.47 1.81 16.76
CA LEU A 140 9.13 1.13 18.00
C LEU A 140 7.61 1.17 18.26
N ASN A 141 6.98 2.33 18.07
CA ASN A 141 5.53 2.48 18.23
C ASN A 141 4.76 1.62 17.22
N TYR A 142 5.20 1.60 15.96
CA TYR A 142 4.61 0.77 14.91
C TYR A 142 4.68 -0.72 15.27
N CYS A 143 5.86 -1.20 15.65
CA CYS A 143 6.06 -2.61 15.99
C CYS A 143 5.38 -3.02 17.31
N GLY A 144 5.27 -2.11 18.28
CA GLY A 144 4.62 -2.33 19.57
C GLY A 144 3.10 -2.09 19.58
N SER A 145 2.51 -1.55 18.50
CA SER A 145 1.09 -1.15 18.43
C SER A 145 0.07 -2.28 18.60
N GLY A 146 0.48 -3.54 18.48
CA GLY A 146 -0.41 -4.71 18.54
C GLY A 146 -1.34 -4.87 17.34
N LEU A 147 -1.26 -3.97 16.34
CA LEU A 147 -2.01 -4.09 15.09
C LEU A 147 -1.40 -5.21 14.24
N ALA A 148 -2.11 -6.34 14.13
CA ALA A 148 -1.60 -7.56 13.50
C ALA A 148 -1.02 -7.38 12.08
N GLY A 149 -1.53 -6.42 11.30
CA GLY A 149 -0.99 -6.10 9.97
C GLY A 149 0.37 -5.38 10.00
N LEU A 150 0.67 -4.67 11.10
CA LEU A 150 1.87 -3.86 11.26
C LEU A 150 2.95 -4.63 12.05
N SER A 151 2.55 -5.29 13.15
CA SER A 151 3.45 -6.05 14.03
C SER A 151 3.98 -7.35 13.40
N ALA A 152 3.28 -7.91 12.41
CA ALA A 152 3.72 -9.12 11.69
C ALA A 152 4.87 -8.85 10.68
N HIS A 153 5.25 -7.59 10.46
CA HIS A 153 6.31 -7.24 9.52
C HIS A 153 7.67 -7.84 9.95
N PRO A 154 8.50 -8.39 9.03
CA PRO A 154 9.78 -9.01 9.38
C PRO A 154 10.72 -8.12 10.20
N ALA A 155 10.73 -6.81 9.92
CA ALA A 155 11.52 -5.83 10.67
C ALA A 155 11.10 -5.69 12.15
N CYS A 156 9.85 -6.03 12.49
CA CYS A 156 9.34 -5.97 13.87
C CYS A 156 9.72 -7.19 14.71
N ARG A 157 10.28 -8.26 14.12
CA ARG A 157 10.70 -9.46 14.87
C ARG A 157 11.73 -9.16 15.97
N LYS A 158 12.63 -8.22 15.72
CA LYS A 158 13.63 -7.76 16.70
C LYS A 158 13.06 -6.80 17.77
N TYR A 159 11.79 -6.42 17.64
CA TYR A 159 11.09 -5.47 18.49
C TYR A 159 9.85 -6.08 19.15
N ALA A 160 9.75 -7.42 19.22
CA ALA A 160 8.56 -8.12 19.69
C ALA A 160 8.18 -7.82 21.16
N GLU A 161 9.14 -7.37 21.97
CA GLU A 161 8.96 -7.04 23.39
C GLU A 161 8.89 -5.54 23.67
N VAL A 162 8.77 -4.71 22.62
CA VAL A 162 8.77 -3.25 22.77
C VAL A 162 7.41 -2.79 23.31
N ASP A 163 7.43 -2.17 24.48
CA ASP A 163 6.28 -1.52 25.08
C ASP A 163 6.30 0.00 24.83
N ALA A 164 5.21 0.66 25.20
CA ALA A 164 5.09 2.11 25.05
C ALA A 164 6.08 2.90 25.93
N ARG A 165 6.70 2.29 26.95
CA ARG A 165 7.75 2.93 27.76
C ARG A 165 9.06 3.02 26.99
N ALA A 166 9.39 2.02 26.18
CA ALA A 166 10.55 2.07 25.30
C ALA A 166 10.42 3.22 24.28
N VAL A 167 9.23 3.42 23.70
CA VAL A 167 8.94 4.55 22.80
C VAL A 167 9.16 5.88 23.53
N ARG A 168 8.59 6.01 24.73
CA ARG A 168 8.76 7.20 25.58
C ARG A 168 10.24 7.49 25.85
N GLY A 169 11.03 6.50 26.24
CA GLY A 169 12.46 6.68 26.55
C GLY A 169 13.28 7.19 25.36
N VAL A 170 12.96 6.74 24.14
CA VAL A 170 13.62 7.24 22.92
C VAL A 170 13.22 8.69 22.62
N LEU A 171 11.93 9.04 22.78
CA LEU A 171 11.46 10.42 22.60
C LEU A 171 12.06 11.37 23.65
N GLU A 172 12.18 10.95 24.90
CA GLU A 172 12.89 11.73 25.94
C GLU A 172 14.37 11.93 25.57
N ALA A 173 15.02 10.93 24.97
CA ALA A 173 16.39 11.06 24.47
C ALA A 173 16.48 12.07 23.32
N ALA A 174 15.52 12.04 22.38
CA ALA A 174 15.42 13.01 21.30
C ALA A 174 15.19 14.44 21.85
N LEU A 175 14.33 14.56 22.88
CA LEU A 175 14.10 15.79 23.64
C LEU A 175 15.27 16.26 24.50
N ARG A 176 16.39 15.54 24.57
CA ARG A 176 17.66 16.06 25.14
C ARG A 176 18.62 16.63 24.10
N GLN A 177 18.44 16.31 22.82
CA GLN A 177 19.36 16.74 21.75
C GLN A 177 19.24 18.23 21.41
N GLN A 178 20.30 18.82 20.88
CA GLN A 178 20.32 20.20 20.39
C GLN A 178 20.81 20.22 18.93
N PRO A 179 20.30 21.11 18.07
CA PRO A 179 19.26 22.11 18.33
C PRO A 179 17.83 21.52 18.36
N LYS A 180 16.88 22.25 18.97
CA LYS A 180 15.44 21.92 18.96
C LYS A 180 14.76 22.38 17.67
N THR A 181 14.98 21.64 16.58
CA THR A 181 14.47 21.99 15.24
C THR A 181 13.21 21.23 14.85
N ASN A 182 13.00 20.04 15.41
CA ASN A 182 11.94 19.14 14.97
C ASN A 182 10.76 19.16 15.93
N GLU A 183 9.66 19.76 15.48
CA GLU A 183 8.40 19.86 16.20
C GLU A 183 7.77 18.49 16.48
N ASP A 184 7.94 17.54 15.57
CA ASP A 184 7.28 16.22 15.61
C ASP A 184 7.71 15.40 16.82
N ILE A 185 8.91 15.65 17.34
CA ILE A 185 9.41 15.02 18.58
C ILE A 185 8.53 15.41 19.77
N TYR A 186 8.22 16.70 19.91
CA TYR A 186 7.39 17.20 21.00
C TYR A 186 5.96 16.72 20.85
N TYR A 187 5.42 16.79 19.63
CA TYR A 187 4.05 16.33 19.34
C TYR A 187 3.88 14.84 19.68
N SER A 188 4.78 13.99 19.17
CA SER A 188 4.76 12.55 19.40
C SER A 188 4.95 12.22 20.89
N TYR A 189 5.82 12.97 21.59
CA TYR A 189 6.02 12.78 23.03
C TYR A 189 4.75 13.05 23.84
N ILE A 190 4.01 14.10 23.52
CA ILE A 190 2.74 14.43 24.17
C ILE A 190 1.70 13.31 23.93
N GLU A 191 1.60 12.79 22.70
CA GLU A 191 0.69 11.68 22.40
C GLU A 191 1.06 10.40 23.16
N VAL A 192 2.36 10.07 23.23
CA VAL A 192 2.84 8.91 24.00
C VAL A 192 2.57 9.08 25.50
N LEU A 193 2.76 10.29 26.06
CA LEU A 193 2.41 10.55 27.46
C LEU A 193 0.92 10.31 27.72
N ARG A 194 0.03 10.73 26.80
CA ARG A 194 -1.42 10.44 26.92
C ARG A 194 -1.69 8.94 26.88
N GLY A 195 -1.10 8.22 25.93
CA GLY A 195 -1.30 6.78 25.77
C GLY A 195 -0.72 5.92 26.90
N THR A 196 0.31 6.41 27.60
CA THR A 196 1.03 5.68 28.65
C THR A 196 0.64 6.07 30.08
N GLY A 197 -0.30 7.00 30.25
CA GLY A 197 -0.73 7.47 31.57
C GLY A 197 0.24 8.45 32.24
N GLY A 198 0.93 9.28 31.44
CA GLY A 198 1.70 10.42 31.93
C GLY A 198 0.83 11.36 32.77
N SER A 199 1.44 12.01 33.76
CA SER A 199 0.69 12.90 34.66
C SER A 199 0.15 14.13 33.92
N ALA A 200 -0.99 14.67 34.35
CA ALA A 200 -1.56 15.87 33.76
C ALA A 200 -0.58 17.07 33.79
N ALA A 201 0.21 17.18 34.86
CA ALA A 201 1.24 18.20 35.00
C ALA A 201 2.37 18.03 33.96
N GLU A 202 2.81 16.80 33.73
CA GLU A 202 3.85 16.48 32.75
C GLU A 202 3.39 16.77 31.32
N ILE A 203 2.17 16.36 30.97
CA ILE A 203 1.55 16.63 29.67
C ILE A 203 1.42 18.15 29.45
N ALA A 204 0.96 18.89 30.46
CA ALA A 204 0.82 20.34 30.39
C ALA A 204 2.19 21.03 30.21
N ALA A 205 3.23 20.57 30.92
CA ALA A 205 4.58 21.09 30.79
C ALA A 205 5.16 20.83 29.39
N ALA A 206 5.02 19.61 28.86
CA ALA A 206 5.48 19.26 27.51
C ALA A 206 4.78 20.11 26.43
N ARG A 207 3.46 20.32 26.57
CA ARG A 207 2.67 21.18 25.68
C ARG A 207 3.08 22.64 25.75
N ALA A 208 3.31 23.18 26.95
CA ALA A 208 3.76 24.55 27.13
C ALA A 208 5.13 24.78 26.47
N GLU A 209 6.05 23.83 26.65
CA GLU A 209 7.38 23.88 26.02
C GLU A 209 7.30 23.80 24.49
N TRP A 210 6.46 22.90 23.95
CA TRP A 210 6.20 22.80 22.52
C TRP A 210 5.69 24.13 21.94
N ARG A 211 4.67 24.74 22.55
CA ARG A 211 4.13 26.03 22.08
C ARG A 211 5.13 27.17 22.22
N ARG A 212 6.00 27.14 23.22
CA ARG A 212 7.08 28.12 23.40
C ARG A 212 8.13 28.03 22.28
N LEU A 213 8.49 26.82 21.87
CA LEU A 213 9.50 26.58 20.83
C LEU A 213 8.95 26.70 19.40
N PHE A 214 7.68 26.35 19.20
CA PHE A 214 7.00 26.35 17.91
C PHE A 214 5.71 27.20 17.94
N PRO A 215 5.81 28.52 18.15
CA PRO A 215 4.65 29.39 18.32
C PRO A 215 3.78 29.52 17.06
N PHE A 216 4.34 29.22 15.89
CA PHE A 216 3.66 29.29 14.59
C PHE A 216 3.25 27.90 14.05
N SER A 217 3.22 26.88 14.90
CA SER A 217 2.77 25.55 14.48
C SER A 217 1.29 25.56 14.09
N ASP A 218 1.01 25.07 12.89
CA ASP A 218 -0.34 24.82 12.36
C ASP A 218 -0.96 23.50 12.87
N ARG A 219 -0.22 22.69 13.64
CA ARG A 219 -0.73 21.42 14.13
C ARG A 219 -1.86 21.62 15.15
N PRO A 220 -2.91 20.79 15.10
CA PRO A 220 -3.98 20.85 16.07
C PRO A 220 -3.44 20.51 17.45
N ASP A 221 -3.99 21.16 18.47
CA ASP A 221 -3.57 20.89 19.84
C ASP A 221 -3.82 19.41 20.19
N PRO A 222 -2.79 18.65 20.62
CA PRO A 222 -2.95 17.23 20.92
C PRO A 222 -3.91 16.98 22.10
N LEU A 223 -4.35 18.01 22.83
CA LEU A 223 -5.37 17.92 23.89
C LEU A 223 -6.77 18.39 23.46
N ALA A 224 -6.94 19.04 22.30
CA ALA A 224 -8.23 19.61 21.90
C ALA A 224 -9.34 18.57 21.64
N GLY A 225 -9.00 17.29 21.51
CA GLY A 225 -9.96 16.21 21.27
C GLY A 225 -10.75 15.72 22.49
N ASP A 226 -10.30 16.01 23.72
CA ASP A 226 -10.92 15.45 24.94
C ASP A 226 -12.14 16.25 25.45
N GLU A 227 -12.32 17.49 25.02
CA GLU A 227 -13.48 18.31 25.45
C GLU A 227 -14.79 17.91 24.75
N SER A 228 -14.73 17.17 23.65
CA SER A 228 -15.91 16.71 22.91
C SER A 228 -16.49 15.38 23.42
N ALA A 229 -15.81 14.68 24.34
CA ALA A 229 -16.22 13.36 24.84
C ALA A 229 -17.06 13.40 26.13
N VAL A 230 -17.30 14.58 26.73
CA VAL A 230 -18.17 14.74 27.90
C VAL A 230 -19.56 15.21 27.46
N VAL A 231 -20.25 14.40 26.65
CA VAL A 231 -21.71 14.49 26.55
C VAL A 231 -22.28 13.60 27.65
N PRO A 232 -22.98 14.15 28.67
CA PRO A 232 -23.61 13.31 29.69
C PRO A 232 -24.66 12.44 29.00
N ARG A 233 -24.49 11.12 29.07
CA ARG A 233 -25.57 10.15 28.76
C ARG A 233 -26.77 10.51 29.63
N ARG A 234 -27.73 11.24 29.08
CA ARG A 234 -29.08 11.33 29.66
C ARG A 234 -29.61 9.90 29.74
N ARG A 235 -29.73 9.38 30.96
CA ARG A 235 -30.60 8.23 31.25
C ARG A 235 -32.02 8.65 30.86
N GLY A 236 -32.47 8.21 29.70
CA GLY A 236 -33.89 8.22 29.37
C GLY A 236 -34.57 7.19 30.26
N ALA A 237 -35.30 7.69 31.27
CA ALA A 237 -36.29 6.91 31.98
C ALA A 237 -37.42 6.55 31.00
N GLY A 238 -37.80 5.27 31.03
CA GLY A 238 -38.91 4.76 30.25
C GLY A 238 -40.26 5.36 30.66
N TYR A 239 -41.12 5.47 29.66
CA TYR A 239 -42.56 5.22 29.73
C TYR A 239 -42.92 4.39 28.51
#